data_AF-A0A2M7ACJ2-F1
#
_entry.id   AF-A0A2M7ACJ2-F1
#
_cell.length_a   1.000
_cell.length_b   1.000
_cell.length_c   1.000
_cell.angle_alpha   90.00
_cell.angle_beta   90.00
_cell.angle_gamma   90.00
#
_symmetry.space_group_name_H-M   'P 1'
#
loop_
_entity.id
_entity.type
_entity.pdbx_description
1 polymer ?
#
loop_
_entity_poly.entity_id
_entity_poly.type
_entity_poly.pdbx_seq_one_letter_code
_entity_poly.pdbx_strand_id
1 'polypeptide(L)' 'MGINFGVDSGDAKILRRLKRAHTPEDIEQAVSLCKENDIRVMLDLLLGAPGETRESLAQTSDSASPR' A
#
# COMPACT_ATOMS: atom_id res chain seq x y z
N MET A 1 13.68 8.92 12.55
CA MET A 1 13.59 9.06 11.09
C MET A 1 12.73 7.90 10.58
N GLY A 2 11.98 8.09 9.50
CA GLY A 2 11.09 7.07 8.96
C GLY A 2 10.98 7.21 7.44
N ILE A 3 10.43 6.18 6.79
CA ILE A 3 10.22 6.14 5.34
C ILE A 3 8.72 6.24 5.08
N ASN A 4 8.36 7.09 4.13
CA ASN A 4 6.99 7.19 3.62
C ASN A 4 6.93 6.59 2.22
N PHE A 5 6.00 5.65 2.00
CA PHE A 5 5.79 5.03 0.70
C PHE A 5 4.47 5.52 0.09
N GLY A 6 4.56 6.06 -1.12
CA GLY A 6 3.38 6.32 -1.97
C GLY A 6 2.88 5.03 -2.57
N VAL A 7 2.09 4.28 -1.80
CA VAL A 7 1.54 2.98 -2.20
C VAL A 7 0.21 3.11 -2.93
N ASP A 8 -0.55 4.18 -2.67
CA ASP A 8 -1.85 4.52 -3.23
C ASP A 8 -2.98 3.51 -2.97
N SER A 9 -2.79 2.22 -3.23
CA SER A 9 -3.80 1.17 -3.04
C SER A 9 -3.15 -0.18 -2.73
N GLY A 10 -3.84 -1.01 -1.94
CA GLY A 10 -3.50 -2.42 -1.74
C GLY A 10 -4.15 -3.36 -2.77
N ASP A 11 -4.90 -2.85 -3.74
CA ASP A 11 -5.55 -3.64 -4.78
C ASP A 11 -4.71 -3.62 -6.09
N ALA A 12 -4.29 -4.80 -6.54
CA ALA A 12 -3.46 -4.95 -7.74
C ALA A 12 -4.12 -4.44 -9.03
N LYS A 13 -5.46 -4.50 -9.15
CA LYS A 13 -6.19 -3.96 -10.31
C LYS A 13 -6.16 -2.44 -10.29
N ILE A 14 -6.29 -1.81 -9.12
CA ILE A 14 -6.20 -0.37 -8.94
C ILE A 14 -4.78 0.11 -9.23
N LEU A 15 -3.75 -0.54 -8.68
CA LEU A 15 -2.35 -0.24 -8.97
C LEU A 15 -2.03 -0.29 -10.47
N ARG A 16 -2.48 -1.35 -11.16
CA ARG A 16 -2.33 -1.46 -12.62
C ARG A 16 -3.03 -0.32 -13.36
N ARG A 17 -4.22 0.09 -12.89
CA ARG A 17 -4.98 1.19 -13.51
C ARG A 17 -4.32 2.54 -13.32
N LEU A 18 -3.69 2.75 -12.16
CA LEU A 18 -2.85 3.91 -11.85
C LEU A 18 -1.46 3.82 -12.50
N LYS A 19 -1.16 2.74 -13.23
CA LYS A 19 0.15 2.47 -13.86
C LYS A 19 1.31 2.46 -12.87
N ARG A 20 1.06 1.96 -11.65
CA ARG A 20 2.13 1.69 -10.67
C ARG A 20 2.92 0.47 -11.12
N ALA A 21 4.23 0.53 -10.86
CA ALA A 21 5.18 -0.52 -11.20
C ALA A 21 5.34 -1.57 -10.11
N HIS A 22 4.86 -1.28 -8.89
CA HIS A 22 4.91 -2.17 -7.73
C HIS A 22 3.57 -2.90 -7.54
N THR A 23 3.60 -4.02 -6.82
CA THR A 23 2.44 -4.82 -6.45
C THR A 23 2.14 -4.72 -4.95
N PRO A 24 0.98 -5.21 -4.47
CA PRO A 24 0.69 -5.32 -3.03
C PRO A 24 1.75 -6.12 -2.27
N GLU A 25 2.29 -7.18 -2.88
CA GLU A 25 3.34 -8.01 -2.29
C GLU A 25 4.68 -7.25 -2.13
N ASP A 26 4.99 -6.31 -3.03
CA ASP A 26 6.15 -5.43 -2.88
C ASP A 26 5.96 -4.47 -1.69
N ILE A 27 4.73 -3.98 -1.48
CA ILE A 27 4.38 -3.11 -0.36
C ILE A 27 4.55 -3.88 0.97
N GLU A 28 4.02 -5.09 1.06
CA GLU A 28 4.16 -5.95 2.24
C GLU A 28 5.63 -6.25 2.57
N GLN A 29 6.44 -6.59 1.57
CA GLN A 29 7.88 -6.82 1.74
C GLN A 29 8.61 -5.56 2.22
N ALA A 30 8.34 -4.39 1.63
CA ALA A 30 8.95 -3.14 2.03
C ALA A 30 8.62 -2.78 3.49
N VAL A 31 7.37 -2.99 3.90
CA VAL A 31 6.93 -2.79 5.30
C VAL A 31 7.64 -3.77 6.24
N SER A 32 7.72 -5.06 5.89
CA SER A 32 8.42 -6.07 6.72
C SER A 32 9.88 -5.71 6.94
N LEU A 33 10.60 -5.39 5.87
CA LEU A 33 12.02 -5.02 5.93
C LEU A 33 12.25 -3.78 6.79
N CYS A 34 11.38 -2.78 6.70
CA CYS A 34 11.49 -1.60 7.55
C CYS A 34 11.23 -1.94 9.02
N LYS A 35 10.21 -2.75 9.32
CA LYS A 35 9.91 -3.21 10.69
C LYS A 35 11.09 -3.99 11.28
N GLU A 36 11.67 -4.91 10.53
CA GLU A 36 12.83 -5.73 10.93
C GLU A 36 14.08 -4.90 11.27
N ASN A 37 14.17 -3.68 10.75
CA ASN A 37 15.29 -2.75 10.96
C ASN A 37 14.92 -1.57 11.88
N ASP A 38 13.82 -1.66 12.64
CA ASP A 38 13.32 -0.60 13.52
C ASP A 38 13.07 0.75 12.81
N ILE A 39 12.76 0.70 11.51
CA ILE A 39 12.45 1.87 10.70
C ILE A 39 10.94 2.14 10.76
N ARG A 40 10.56 3.35 11.20
CA ARG A 40 9.16 3.78 11.15
C ARG A 40 8.68 3.90 9.71
N VAL A 41 7.55 3.28 9.40
CA VAL A 41 6.92 3.31 8.07
C VAL A 41 5.64 4.12 8.09
N MET A 42 5.44 4.90 7.04
CA MET A 42 4.17 5.55 6.70
C MET A 42 3.78 5.11 5.29
N LEU A 43 2.48 4.95 5.06
CA LEU A 43 1.92 4.56 3.77
C LEU A 43 0.91 5.63 3.35
N ASP A 44 1.18 6.31 2.24
CA ASP A 44 0.23 7.24 1.63
C ASP A 44 -0.74 6.46 0.74
N LEU A 45 -2.02 6.58 1.07
CA LEU A 45 -3.13 5.95 0.36
C LEU A 45 -3.86 7.00 -0.50
N LEU A 46 -4.26 6.60 -1.70
CA LEU A 46 -5.04 7.42 -2.63
C LEU A 46 -6.48 6.92 -2.66
N LEU A 47 -7.37 7.69 -2.04
CA LEU A 47 -8.81 7.42 -2.06
C LEU A 47 -9.45 8.04 -3.32
N GLY A 48 -10.39 7.32 -3.91
CA GLY A 48 -11.16 7.77 -5.08
C GLY A 48 -10.49 7.49 -6.42
N ALA A 49 -9.58 6.50 -6.49
CA ALA A 49 -8.95 6.12 -7.75
C ALA A 49 -10.01 5.66 -8.80
N PRO A 50 -9.79 5.89 -10.11
CA PRO A 50 -10.74 5.46 -11.13
C PRO A 50 -11.00 3.95 -11.07
N GLY A 51 -12.25 3.55 -10.81
CA GLY A 51 -12.65 2.16 -10.68
C GLY A 51 -12.45 1.55 -9.29
N GLU A 52 -12.09 2.35 -8.29
CA GLU A 52 -12.07 1.94 -6.89
C GLU A 52 -13.48 1.53 -6.42
N THR A 53 -13.54 0.42 -5.68
CA THR A 53 -14.75 -0.12 -5.08
C THR A 53 -14.59 -0.20 -3.56
N ARG A 54 -15.69 -0.46 -2.84
CA ARG A 54 -15.63 -0.71 -1.39
C ARG A 54 -14.75 -1.91 -1.04
N GLU A 55 -14.69 -2.90 -1.93
CA GLU A 55 -13.87 -4.11 -1.75
C GLU A 55 -12.38 -3.78 -1.90
N SER A 56 -12.00 -3.00 -2.92
CA SER A 56 -10.59 -2.58 -3.10
C SER A 56 -10.13 -1.65 -1.97
N LEU A 57 -11.02 -0.83 -1.43
CA LEU A 57 -10.76 -0.02 -0.23
C LEU A 57 -10.51 -0.89 1.00
N ALA A 58 -11.29 -1.94 1.20
CA ALA A 58 -11.09 -2.88 2.31
C ALA A 58 -9.74 -3.60 2.21
N GLN A 59 -9.35 -4.02 1.00
CA GLN A 59 -8.02 -4.61 0.76
C GLN A 59 -6.89 -3.64 1.08
N THR A 60 -7.03 -2.38 0.64
CA THR A 60 -6.07 -1.31 0.93
C THR A 60 -5.94 -1.06 2.44
N SER A 61 -7.05 -1.12 3.18
CA SER A 61 -7.04 -0.96 4.64
C SER A 61 -6.43 -2.16 5.37
N ASP A 62 -6.58 -3.40 4.88
CA ASP A 62 -5.96 -4.58 5.52
C ASP A 62 -4.44 -4.58 5.32
N SER A 63 -3.95 -4.21 4.12
CA SER A 63 -2.51 -4.06 3.84
C SER A 63 -1.84 -2.97 4.69
N ALA A 64 -2.59 -1.94 5.08
CA ALA A 64 -2.10 -0.86 5.93
C ALA A 64 -2.25 -1.15 7.44
N SER A 65 -2.95 -2.22 7.82
CA SER A 65 -3.23 -2.51 9.22
C SER A 65 -1.99 -3.09 9.90
N PRO A 66 -1.52 -2.52 11.04
CA PRO A 66 -0.42 -3.07 11.79
C PRO A 66 -0.87 -4.38 12.44
N ARG A 67 -0.57 -5.52 11.79
CA ARG A 67 -0.36 -6.78 12.51
C ARG A 67 1.05 -6.80 13.10
#